data_AF-A0A9P4VXH1-F1
#
_entry.id   AF-A0A9P4VXH1-F1
#
_cell.length_a   1.000
_cell.length_b   1.000
_cell.length_c   1.000
_cell.angle_alpha   90.00
_cell.angle_beta   90.00
_cell.angle_gamma   90.00
#
_symmetry.space_group_name_H-M   'P 1'
#
loop_
_entity.id
_entity.type
_entity.pdbx_description
1 polymer ?
#
loop_
_entity_poly.entity_id
_entity_poly.type
_entity_poly.pdbx_seq_one_letter_code
_entity_poly.pdbx_strand_id
1 'polypeptide(L)' 'LSTPQPCITQSSYQEADIILAISSIENKQIKSANCAASTYNVPRSTLRDRRAGKLTRRDC' A
#
# COMPACT_ATOMS: atom_id res chain seq x y z
N LEU A 1 -2.03 32.15 -0.51
CA LEU A 1 -2.80 31.22 0.35
C LEU A 1 -2.01 29.91 0.45
N SER A 2 -1.41 29.64 1.60
CA SER A 2 -0.63 28.42 1.85
C SER A 2 -1.58 27.38 2.43
N THR A 3 -1.99 26.41 1.63
CA THR A 3 -2.74 25.24 2.12
C THR A 3 -1.74 24.30 2.81
N PRO A 4 -1.97 23.88 4.06
CA PRO A 4 -1.12 22.90 4.70
C PRO A 4 -1.25 21.59 3.92
N GLN A 5 -0.14 21.19 3.32
CA GLN A 5 -0.02 19.88 2.71
C GLN A 5 -0.23 18.85 3.82
N PRO A 6 -1.12 17.86 3.66
CA PRO A 6 -1.14 16.74 4.58
C PRO A 6 0.26 16.15 4.58
N CYS A 7 0.75 15.75 5.76
CA CYS A 7 2.04 15.11 5.97
C CYS A 7 2.05 13.77 5.24
N ILE A 8 2.11 13.80 3.91
CA ILE A 8 2.38 12.64 3.09
C ILE A 8 3.84 12.39 3.38
N THR A 9 4.08 11.56 4.40
CA THR A 9 5.27 10.74 4.44
C THR A 9 5.35 10.19 3.03
N GLN A 10 6.28 10.70 2.21
CA GLN A 10 6.44 10.32 0.82
C GLN A 10 6.98 8.89 0.82
N SER A 11 6.14 7.95 1.20
CA SER A 11 6.27 6.56 0.88
C SER A 11 6.43 6.52 -0.64
N SER A 12 7.56 6.05 -1.13
CA SER A 12 7.88 5.97 -2.55
C SER A 12 7.00 4.98 -3.33
N TYR A 13 5.90 4.49 -2.73
CA TYR A 13 4.96 3.55 -3.32
C TYR A 13 3.63 4.25 -3.59
N GLN A 14 3.08 4.00 -4.76
CA GLN A 14 1.80 4.54 -5.18
C GLN A 14 0.67 3.53 -4.92
N GLU A 15 -0.58 4.00 -5.02
CA GLU A 15 -1.75 3.14 -4.89
C GLU A 15 -1.76 2.01 -5.93
N ALA A 16 -1.21 2.26 -7.11
CA ALA A 16 -1.01 1.25 -8.14
C ALA A 16 -0.11 0.08 -7.67
N ASP A 17 0.97 0.37 -6.93
CA ASP A 17 1.88 -0.65 -6.40
C ASP A 17 1.20 -1.51 -5.34
N ILE A 18 0.35 -0.90 -4.51
CA ILE A 18 -0.47 -1.61 -3.51
C ILE A 18 -1.43 -2.57 -4.21
N ILE A 19 -2.15 -2.10 -5.24
CA ILE A 19 -3.10 -2.93 -6.00
C ILE A 19 -2.37 -4.09 -6.67
N LEU A 20 -1.26 -3.81 -7.36
CA LEU A 20 -0.48 -4.82 -8.06
C LEU A 20 0.08 -5.87 -7.08
N ALA A 21 0.58 -5.45 -5.92
CA ALA A 21 1.06 -6.35 -4.89
C ALA A 21 -0.04 -7.27 -4.35
N ILE A 22 -1.25 -6.74 -4.11
CA ILE A 22 -2.39 -7.54 -3.64
C ILE A 22 -2.81 -8.53 -4.72
N SER A 23 -2.96 -8.08 -5.96
CA SER A 23 -3.33 -8.95 -7.08
C SER A 23 -2.31 -10.07 -7.28
N SER A 24 -1.02 -9.81 -7.14
CA SER A 24 0.02 -10.84 -7.24
C SER A 24 -0.06 -11.90 -6.12
N ILE A 25 -0.48 -11.51 -4.91
CA ILE A 25 -0.74 -12.46 -3.82
C ILE A 25 -1.99 -13.30 -4.14
N GLU A 26 -3.06 -12.68 -4.63
CA GLU A 26 -4.33 -13.35 -4.93
C GLU A 26 -4.22 -14.32 -6.11
N ASN A 27 -3.48 -13.93 -7.16
CA ASN A 27 -3.18 -14.78 -8.31
C ASN A 27 -2.12 -15.86 -8.00
N LYS A 28 -1.69 -16.01 -6.74
CA LYS A 28 -0.67 -16.95 -6.27
C LYS A 28 0.70 -16.81 -6.97
N GLN A 29 0.94 -15.68 -7.66
CA GLN A 29 2.23 -15.32 -8.23
C GLN A 29 3.27 -15.16 -7.11
N ILE A 30 2.84 -14.59 -5.99
CA ILE A 30 3.66 -14.43 -4.79
C ILE A 30 3.00 -15.15 -3.62
N LYS A 31 3.73 -16.10 -3.03
CA LYS A 31 3.23 -16.96 -1.93
C LYS A 31 3.13 -16.24 -0.58
N SER A 32 3.75 -15.07 -0.42
CA SER A 32 3.83 -14.37 0.86
C SER A 32 3.68 -12.85 0.71
N ALA A 33 2.92 -12.24 1.62
CA ALA A 33 2.80 -10.78 1.70
C ALA A 33 4.14 -10.09 1.97
N ASN A 34 5.11 -10.78 2.60
CA ASN A 34 6.45 -10.22 2.83
C ASN A 34 7.25 -10.11 1.52
N CYS A 35 7.15 -11.12 0.66
CA CYS A 35 7.76 -11.07 -0.67
C CYS A 35 7.13 -9.98 -1.52
N ALA A 36 5.79 -9.87 -1.54
CA ALA A 36 5.10 -8.84 -2.29
C ALA A 36 5.46 -7.43 -1.79
N ALA A 37 5.58 -7.26 -0.48
CA ALA A 37 6.02 -6.00 0.13
C ALA A 37 7.41 -5.58 -0.39
N SER A 38 8.37 -6.50 -0.43
CA SER A 38 9.70 -6.23 -0.96
C SER A 38 9.71 -6.02 -2.48
N THR A 39 8.95 -6.80 -3.25
CA THR A 39 8.89 -6.70 -4.72
C THR A 39 8.32 -5.38 -5.20
N TYR A 40 7.27 -4.89 -4.55
CA TYR A 40 6.57 -3.66 -4.93
C TYR A 40 6.95 -2.46 -4.05
N ASN A 41 7.94 -2.62 -3.17
CA ASN A 41 8.40 -1.60 -2.23
C ASN A 41 7.25 -0.98 -1.39
N VAL A 42 6.27 -1.80 -1.01
CA VAL A 42 5.09 -1.41 -0.22
C VAL A 42 5.18 -2.07 1.16
N PRO A 43 5.00 -1.33 2.27
CA PRO A 43 4.97 -1.89 3.61
C PRO A 43 3.92 -2.99 3.72
N ARG A 44 4.29 -4.08 4.40
CA ARG A 44 3.37 -5.18 4.69
C ARG A 44 2.14 -4.73 5.46
N SER A 45 2.28 -3.75 6.36
CA SER A 45 1.16 -3.14 7.08
C SER A 45 0.14 -2.54 6.11
N THR A 46 0.59 -1.75 5.14
CA THR A 46 -0.24 -1.17 4.08
C THR A 46 -0.99 -2.23 3.28
N LEU A 47 -0.30 -3.30 2.85
CA LEU A 47 -0.95 -4.41 2.14
C LEU A 47 -2.02 -5.09 3.02
N ARG A 48 -1.73 -5.31 4.31
CA ARG A 48 -2.66 -5.93 5.26
C ARG A 48 -3.88 -5.06 5.50
N ASP A 49 -3.68 -3.77 5.74
CA ASP A 49 -4.77 -2.81 5.98
C ASP A 49 -5.67 -2.70 4.75
N ARG A 50 -5.08 -2.61 3.55
CA ARG A 50 -5.83 -2.57 2.28
C ARG A 50 -6.63 -3.86 2.04
N ARG A 51 -6.06 -5.04 2.31
CA ARG A 51 -6.78 -6.33 2.22
C ARG A 51 -7.91 -6.46 3.24
N ALA A 52 -7.78 -5.82 4.40
CA ALA A 52 -8.83 -5.76 5.41
C ALA A 52 -9.93 -4.72 5.10
N GLY A 53 -9.86 -4.05 3.95
CA GLY A 53 -10.80 -2.98 3.60
C GLY A 53 -10.62 -1.70 4.42
N LYS A 54 -9.52 -1.58 5.19
CA LYS A 54 -9.13 -0.30 5.79
C LYS A 54 -8.64 0.62 4.67
N LEU A 55 -9.54 1.45 4.18
CA LEU A 55 -9.14 2.69 3.53
C LEU A 55 -8.26 3.44 4.54
N THR A 56 -7.07 3.87 4.11
CA THR A 56 -6.27 4.83 4.86
C THR A 56 -7.22 5.94 5.26
N ARG A 57 -7.48 6.11 6.57
CA ARG A 57 -8.32 7.19 7.05
C ARG A 57 -7.77 8.46 6.41
N ARG A 58 -8.54 9.04 5.49
CA ARG A 58 -8.37 10.44 5.12
C ARG A 58 -8.89 11.21 6.32
N ASP A 59 -8.07 11.24 7.36
CA ASP A 59 -8.24 12.21 8.43
C ASP A 59 -7.94 13.56 7.79
N CYS A 60 -8.94 14.43 7.84
CA CYS A 60 -9.02 15.70 7.11
C CYS A 60 -7.85 16.64 7.37
#